data_AF-A0A933IKC1-F1
#
_entry.id   AF-A0A933IKC1-F1
#
_cell.length_a   1.000
_cell.length_b   1.000
_cell.length_c   1.000
_cell.angle_alpha   90.00
_cell.angle_beta   90.00
_cell.angle_gamma   90.00
#
_symmetry.space_group_name_H-M   'P 1'
#
loop_
_entity.id
_entity.type
_entity.pdbx_description
1 polymer ?
#
loop_
_entity_poly.entity_id
_entity_poly.type
_entity_poly.pdbx_seq_one_letter_code
_entity_poly.pdbx_strand_id
1 'polypeptide(L)' 'MDGNEKAQNAIRMTWELMDILGFERERLGMEWLSASESTKFVQIIKGFTETIYKLGPSISKAA' A
#
# COMPACT_ATOMS: atom_id res chain seq x y z
N MET A 1 -16.11 -14.55 -10.17
CA MET A 1 -14.94 -14.12 -9.39
C MET A 1 -14.92 -12.61 -9.40
N ASP A 2 -15.14 -12.02 -8.24
CA ASP A 2 -15.24 -10.58 -8.03
C ASP A 2 -13.87 -9.90 -8.25
N GLY A 3 -13.86 -8.69 -8.81
CA GLY A 3 -12.63 -7.93 -9.07
C GLY A 3 -11.89 -7.56 -7.79
N ASN A 4 -12.65 -7.25 -6.74
CA ASN A 4 -12.12 -6.88 -5.43
C ASN A 4 -11.39 -8.04 -4.76
N GLU A 5 -11.96 -9.25 -4.84
CA GLU A 5 -11.35 -10.47 -4.31
C GLU A 5 -9.99 -10.77 -4.99
N LYS A 6 -9.92 -10.58 -6.31
CA LYS A 6 -8.65 -10.73 -7.05
C LYS A 6 -7.62 -9.68 -6.62
N ALA A 7 -8.02 -8.44 -6.42
CA ALA A 7 -7.13 -7.37 -5.95
C ALA A 7 -6.59 -7.67 -4.55
N GLN A 8 -7.45 -8.14 -3.62
CA GLN A 8 -7.02 -8.53 -2.28
C GLN A 8 -6.00 -9.68 -2.30
N ASN A 9 -6.22 -10.70 -3.13
CA ASN A 9 -5.28 -11.80 -3.29
C ASN A 9 -3.94 -11.32 -3.88
N ALA A 10 -3.96 -10.40 -4.86
CA ALA A 10 -2.75 -9.83 -5.45
C ALA A 10 -1.94 -9.05 -4.41
N ILE A 11 -2.59 -8.22 -3.57
CA ILE A 11 -1.93 -7.49 -2.49
C ILE A 11 -1.29 -8.45 -1.48
N ARG A 12 -2.00 -9.51 -1.07
CA ARG A 12 -1.45 -10.52 -0.15
C ARG A 12 -0.16 -11.15 -0.69
N MET A 13 -0.19 -11.63 -1.94
CA MET A 13 0.99 -12.23 -2.58
C MET A 13 2.14 -11.21 -2.73
N THR A 14 1.80 -9.94 -2.96
CA THR A 14 2.81 -8.88 -3.08
C THR A 14 3.48 -8.60 -1.74
N TRP A 15 2.75 -8.58 -0.63
CA TRP A 15 3.36 -8.46 0.70
C TRP A 15 4.28 -9.62 1.03
N GLU A 16 3.91 -10.86 0.70
CA GLU A 16 4.79 -12.02 0.87
C GLU A 16 6.08 -11.87 0.05
N LEU A 17 5.98 -11.41 -1.19
CA LEU A 17 7.15 -11.13 -2.03
C LEU A 17 8.01 -9.99 -1.46
N MET A 18 7.38 -8.93 -0.93
CA MET A 18 8.09 -7.82 -0.30
C MET A 18 8.95 -8.28 0.87
N ASP A 19 8.44 -9.20 1.72
CA ASP A 19 9.23 -9.74 2.83
C ASP A 19 10.45 -10.52 2.34
N ILE A 20 10.26 -11.35 1.31
CA ILE A 20 11.34 -12.15 0.70
C ILE A 20 12.45 -11.23 0.16
N LEU A 21 12.05 -10.11 -0.44
CA LEU A 21 12.97 -9.14 -1.03
C LEU A 21 13.52 -8.11 -0.02
N GLY A 22 13.04 -8.13 1.22
CA GLY A 22 13.47 -7.20 2.28
C GLY A 22 12.89 -5.79 2.16
N PHE A 23 11.73 -5.62 1.52
CA PHE A 23 11.00 -4.35 1.49
C PHE A 23 10.08 -4.20 2.70
N GLU A 24 9.99 -2.98 3.22
CA GLU A 24 9.05 -2.63 4.29
C GLU A 24 7.61 -2.71 3.76
N ARG A 25 6.77 -3.56 4.37
CA ARG A 25 5.38 -3.80 3.94
C ARG A 25 4.53 -2.54 3.90
N GLU A 26 4.83 -1.59 4.77
CA GLU A 26 4.19 -0.29 4.91
C GLU A 26 4.31 0.58 3.64
N ARG A 27 5.22 0.23 2.71
CA ARG A 27 5.32 0.90 1.41
C ARG A 27 4.19 0.54 0.43
N LEU A 28 3.37 -0.47 0.76
CA LEU A 28 2.19 -0.87 -0.01
C LEU A 28 0.94 -0.86 0.87
N GLY A 29 0.05 0.10 0.63
CA GLY A 29 -1.24 0.22 1.30
C GLY A 29 -2.40 -0.36 0.48
N MET A 30 -3.43 -0.85 1.17
CA MET A 30 -4.69 -1.31 0.57
C MET A 30 -5.85 -0.87 1.46
N GLU A 31 -6.83 -0.22 0.85
CA GLU A 31 -7.98 0.35 1.56
C GLU A 31 -9.25 0.16 0.74
N TRP A 32 -10.36 -0.08 1.45
CA TRP A 32 -11.69 -0.12 0.84
C TRP A 32 -12.34 1.25 0.94
N LEU A 33 -12.67 1.80 -0.24
CA LEU A 33 -13.27 3.12 -0.40
C LEU A 33 -14.38 3.06 -1.44
N SER A 34 -15.52 3.64 -1.10
CA SER A 34 -16.63 3.93 -2.01
C SER A 34 -16.53 5.37 -2.54
N ALA A 35 -17.30 5.66 -3.59
CA ALA A 35 -17.27 6.96 -4.26
C ALA A 35 -17.70 8.15 -3.38
N SER A 36 -18.41 7.91 -2.27
CA SER A 36 -18.89 8.94 -1.34
C SER A 36 -17.93 9.24 -0.18
N GLU A 37 -16.84 8.48 -0.03
CA GLU A 37 -15.91 8.58 1.11
C GLU A 37 -14.73 9.54 0.88
N SER A 38 -14.99 10.73 0.31
CA SER A 38 -13.94 11.70 -0.04
C SER A 38 -13.10 12.17 1.16
N THR A 39 -13.72 12.42 2.31
CA THR A 39 -12.99 12.80 3.54
C THR A 39 -12.06 11.69 4.02
N LYS A 40 -12.51 10.43 3.97
CA LYS A 40 -11.70 9.27 4.36
C LYS A 40 -10.53 9.07 3.39
N PHE A 41 -10.76 9.24 2.09
CA PHE A 41 -9.69 9.22 1.09
C PHE A 41 -8.60 10.24 1.42
N VAL A 42 -8.97 11.49 1.73
CA VAL A 42 -7.99 12.53 2.11
C VAL A 42 -7.19 12.13 3.36
N GLN A 43 -7.83 11.53 4.36
CA GLN A 43 -7.16 11.06 5.57
C GLN A 43 -6.18 9.92 5.28
N ILE A 44 -6.60 8.92 4.50
CA ILE A 44 -5.77 7.79 4.09
C ILE A 44 -4.53 8.27 3.34
N ILE A 45 -4.69 9.15 2.34
CA ILE A 45 -3.57 9.64 1.55
C ILE A 45 -2.61 10.45 2.40
N LYS A 46 -3.10 11.29 3.33
CA LYS A 46 -2.22 12.02 4.26
C LYS A 46 -1.43 11.09 5.15
N GLY A 47 -2.09 10.13 5.82
CA GLY A 47 -1.43 9.17 6.70
C GLY A 47 -0.43 8.26 5.98
N PHE A 48 -0.78 7.80 4.78
CA PHE A 48 0.13 7.02 3.94
C PHE A 48 1.34 7.85 3.51
N THR A 49 1.13 9.10 3.09
CA THR A 49 2.22 10.02 2.71
C THR A 49 3.18 10.25 3.89
N GLU A 50 2.67 10.51 5.09
CA GLU A 50 3.50 10.63 6.30
C GLU A 50 4.28 9.34 6.62
N THR A 51 3.66 8.18 6.42
CA THR A 51 4.32 6.88 6.59
C THR A 51 5.50 6.74 5.64
N ILE A 52 5.32 7.04 4.35
CA ILE A 52 6.40 6.98 3.36
C ILE A 52 7.50 8.00 3.67
N TYR A 53 7.16 9.21 4.11
CA TYR A 53 8.16 10.20 4.53
C TYR A 53 9.02 9.70 5.70
N LYS A 54 8.43 9.03 6.69
CA LYS A 54 9.15 8.46 7.84
C LYS A 54 10.06 7.29 7.45
N LEU A 55 9.63 6.47 6.50
CA LEU A 55 10.43 5.35 5.96
C LEU A 55 11.60 5.83 5.08
N GLY A 56 11.55 7.06 4.58
CA GLY A 56 12.58 7.60 3.70
C GLY A 56 12.63 6.92 2.32
N PRO A 57 13.66 7.23 1.51
CA PRO A 57 13.83 6.66 0.17
C PRO A 57 13.89 5.12 0.19
N SER A 58 13.28 4.49 -0.80
CA SER A 58 13.39 3.04 -0.98
C SER A 58 14.81 2.65 -1.40
N ILE A 59 15.30 1.54 -0.85
CA ILE A 59 16.59 0.94 -1.16
C ILE A 59 16.77 0.60 -2.66
N SER A 60 15.66 0.31 -3.36
CA SER A 60 15.69 -0.08 -4.78
C SER A 60 16.00 1.05 -5.75
N LYS A 61 15.99 2.31 -5.29
CA LYS A 61 16.32 3.47 -6.15
C LYS A 61 17.83 3.67 -6.35
N ALA A 62 18.66 2.86 -5.68
CA ALA A 62 20.13 2.92 -5.75
C ALA A 62 20.75 1.86 -6.70
N ALA A 63 19.93 1.05 -7.37
CA ALA A 63 20.35 0.09 -8.39
C ALA A 63 20.16 0.64 -9.82
#